data_AF-A0A3D3PKX2-F1
#
_entry.id   AF-A0A3D3PKX2-F1
#
_cell.length_a   1.000
_cell.length_b   1.000
_cell.length_c   1.000
_cell.angle_alpha   90.00
_cell.angle_beta   90.00
_cell.angle_gamma   90.00
#
_symmetry.space_group_name_H-M   'P 1'
#
loop_
_entity.id
_entity.type
_entity.pdbx_description
1 polymer ?
#
loop_
_entity_poly.entity_id
_entity_poly.type
_entity_poly.pdbx_seq_one_letter_code
_entity_poly.pdbx_strand_id
1 'polypeptide(L)'
;TFPVAIRDPRSPTALALQVQLRDEALATSGSYFSRKQIDAREVSALLNGRTGEPMLAAASASVRAPGCMLADALTKVVLASGDAAHPALARFSATAFIL
;
A
#
# COMPACT_ATOMS: atom_id res chain seq x y z
N THR A 1 -16.56 3.67 -15.90
CA THR A 1 -15.46 3.19 -15.03
C THR A 1 -14.15 3.48 -15.73
N PHE A 2 -13.07 3.68 -14.98
CA PHE A 2 -11.72 3.87 -15.50
C PHE A 2 -10.83 2.70 -15.10
N PRO A 3 -10.10 2.09 -16.03
CA PRO A 3 -9.13 1.05 -15.70
C PRO A 3 -7.88 1.65 -15.08
N VAL A 4 -7.46 1.14 -13.92
CA VAL A 4 -6.20 1.50 -13.28
C VAL A 4 -5.39 0.25 -13.03
N ALA A 5 -4.19 0.20 -13.61
CA ALA A 5 -3.27 -0.92 -13.44
C ALA A 5 -2.39 -0.73 -12.19
N ILE A 6 -2.14 -1.83 -11.48
CA ILE A 6 -1.28 -1.89 -10.29
C ILE A 6 -0.03 -2.69 -10.64
N ARG A 7 1.14 -2.18 -10.24
CA ARG A 7 2.44 -2.78 -10.51
C ARG A 7 2.70 -3.97 -9.58
N ASP A 8 3.48 -4.95 -10.03
CA ASP A 8 4.04 -5.99 -9.15
C ASP A 8 5.16 -5.35 -8.29
N PRO A 9 5.09 -5.42 -6.95
CA PRO A 9 6.14 -4.85 -6.09
C PRO A 9 7.50 -5.54 -6.22
N ARG A 10 7.54 -6.78 -6.71
CA ARG A 10 8.77 -7.55 -6.97
C ARG A 10 9.30 -7.34 -8.38
N SER A 11 8.46 -6.86 -9.29
CA SER A 11 8.84 -6.48 -10.66
C SER A 11 8.12 -5.18 -11.06
N PRO A 12 8.62 -4.00 -10.65
CA PRO A 12 7.88 -2.74 -10.79
C PRO A 12 7.62 -2.28 -12.22
N THR A 13 8.24 -2.90 -13.21
CA THR A 13 7.98 -2.70 -14.65
C THR A 13 6.84 -3.57 -15.17
N ALA A 14 6.42 -4.58 -14.41
CA ALA A 14 5.30 -5.46 -14.73
C ALA A 14 4.01 -5.02 -14.03
N LEU A 15 2.88 -5.35 -14.65
CA LEU A 15 1.54 -5.17 -14.07
C LEU A 15 1.16 -6.46 -13.32
N ALA A 16 0.71 -6.32 -12.08
CA ALA A 16 0.21 -7.43 -11.28
C ALA A 16 -1.29 -7.64 -11.49
N LEU A 17 -2.08 -6.55 -11.48
CA LEU A 17 -3.52 -6.60 -11.66
C LEU A 17 -4.08 -5.26 -12.14
N GLN A 18 -5.36 -5.26 -12.51
CA GLN A 18 -6.10 -4.07 -12.92
C GLN A 18 -7.41 -3.97 -12.14
N VAL A 19 -7.75 -2.76 -11.69
CA VAL A 19 -9.00 -2.46 -10.99
C VAL A 19 -9.81 -1.46 -11.80
N GLN A 20 -11.12 -1.69 -11.87
CA GLN A 20 -12.06 -0.73 -12.45
C GLN A 20 -12.50 0.24 -11.35
N LEU A 21 -12.31 1.54 -11.57
CA LEU A 21 -12.75 2.59 -10.64
C LEU A 21 -13.95 3.34 -11.20
N ARG A 22 -14.88 3.75 -10.33
CA ARG A 22 -15.95 4.69 -10.66
C ARG A 22 -16.28 5.48 -9.41
N ASP A 23 -16.11 6.80 -9.47
CA ASP A 23 -16.41 7.71 -8.35
C ASP A 23 -15.72 7.30 -7.03
N GLU A 24 -14.52 6.72 -7.15
CA GLU A 24 -13.68 6.20 -6.06
C GLU A 24 -12.22 6.62 -6.30
N ALA A 25 -11.42 6.57 -5.24
CA ALA A 25 -9.98 6.75 -5.30
C ALA A 25 -9.24 5.43 -5.05
N LEU A 26 -8.02 5.34 -5.57
CA LEU A 26 -7.08 4.25 -5.33
C LEU A 26 -5.72 4.84 -4.94
N ALA A 27 -5.15 4.39 -3.83
CA ALA A 27 -3.80 4.75 -3.40
C ALA A 27 -2.97 3.48 -3.19
N THR A 28 -1.65 3.60 -3.29
CA THR A 28 -0.73 2.47 -3.08
C THR A 28 0.44 2.89 -2.20
N SER A 29 0.81 2.06 -1.24
CA SER A 29 2.06 2.19 -0.49
C SER A 29 2.89 0.93 -0.62
N GLY A 30 4.20 1.09 -0.77
CA GLY A 30 5.15 -0.01 -0.83
C GLY A 30 6.54 0.49 -0.49
N SER A 31 7.30 -0.28 0.28
CA SER A 31 8.60 0.17 0.79
C SER A 31 9.69 0.18 -0.28
N TYR A 32 9.57 -0.69 -1.29
CA TYR A 32 10.61 -1.06 -2.25
C TYR A 32 11.15 0.11 -3.09
N PHE A 33 10.35 1.13 -3.39
CA PHE A 33 10.84 2.34 -4.08
C PHE A 33 11.69 3.26 -3.20
N SER A 34 11.53 3.16 -1.88
CA SER A 34 12.17 4.07 -0.92
C SER A 34 13.33 3.42 -0.16
N ARG A 35 13.61 2.14 -0.43
CA ARG A 35 14.66 1.43 0.28
C ARG A 35 16.03 1.94 -0.11
N LYS A 36 16.88 2.07 0.89
CA LYS A 36 18.27 2.48 0.75
C LYS A 36 19.10 1.94 1.89
N GLN A 37 20.39 1.73 1.64
CA GLN A 37 21.37 1.51 2.69
C GLN A 37 21.90 2.85 3.18
N ILE A 38 21.87 3.07 4.50
CA ILE A 38 22.55 4.19 5.16
C ILE A 38 23.42 3.57 6.25
N ASP A 39 24.74 3.78 6.14
CA ASP A 39 25.75 3.10 6.95
C ASP A 39 25.56 1.57 6.91
N ALA A 40 25.39 0.92 8.07
CA ALA A 40 25.16 -0.52 8.20
C ALA A 40 23.67 -0.90 8.32
N ARG A 41 22.73 0.04 8.04
CA ARG A 41 21.29 -0.18 8.23
C ARG A 41 20.51 0.05 6.94
N GLU A 42 19.64 -0.90 6.63
CA GLU A 42 18.63 -0.73 5.59
C GLU A 42 17.46 0.10 6.13
N VAL A 43 17.07 1.14 5.40
CA VAL A 43 15.97 2.03 5.78
C VAL A 43 14.97 2.17 4.64
N SER A 44 13.75 2.60 4.96
CA SER A 44 12.70 2.95 4.00
C SER A 44 11.90 4.15 4.51
N ALA A 45 11.09 4.76 3.65
CA ALA A 45 10.23 5.88 4.04
C ALA A 45 9.02 5.43 4.87
N LEU A 46 8.76 4.12 4.98
CA LEU A 46 7.66 3.55 5.73
C LEU A 46 8.20 2.93 7.01
N LEU A 47 7.71 3.41 8.16
CA LEU A 47 8.13 2.92 9.47
C LEU A 47 6.98 2.20 10.15
N ASN A 48 7.29 1.14 10.88
CA ASN A 48 6.34 0.53 11.81
C ASN A 48 6.14 1.49 12.99
N GLY A 49 4.92 2.03 13.12
CA GLY A 49 4.60 3.01 14.17
C GLY A 49 4.69 2.49 15.61
N ARG A 50 4.79 1.17 15.83
CA ARG A 50 4.96 0.58 17.17
C ARG A 50 6.43 0.45 17.57
N THR A 51 7.28 0.05 16.63
CA THR A 51 8.69 -0.26 16.90
C THR A 51 9.65 0.84 16.44
N GLY A 52 9.19 1.73 15.56
CA GLY A 52 10.05 2.71 14.87
C GLY A 52 10.93 2.08 13.78
N GLU A 53 10.83 0.77 13.56
CA GLU A 53 11.66 0.06 12.58
C GLU A 53 11.20 0.30 11.14
N PRO A 54 12.13 0.43 10.18
CA PRO A 54 11.80 0.47 8.76
C PRO A 54 11.03 -0.78 8.32
N MET A 55 10.01 -0.55 7.49
CA MET A 55 9.32 -1.63 6.80
C MET A 55 10.09 -2.00 5.54
N LEU A 56 10.59 -3.23 5.48
CA LEU A 56 11.47 -3.74 4.43
C LEU A 56 10.87 -4.96 3.70
N ALA A 57 9.54 -5.14 3.72
CA ALA A 57 8.89 -6.20 2.94
C ALA A 57 8.75 -5.79 1.47
N ALA A 58 9.03 -6.71 0.53
CA ALA A 58 8.91 -6.47 -0.92
C ALA A 58 7.45 -6.62 -1.36
N ALA A 59 6.59 -5.88 -0.67
CA ALA A 59 5.15 -5.92 -0.79
C ALA A 59 4.60 -4.50 -0.99
N SER A 60 3.40 -4.44 -1.54
CA SER A 60 2.60 -3.23 -1.65
C SER A 60 1.18 -3.46 -1.14
N ALA A 61 0.58 -2.42 -0.60
CA ALA A 61 -0.83 -2.38 -0.28
C ALA A 61 -1.49 -1.31 -1.15
N SER A 62 -2.51 -1.71 -1.90
CA SER A 62 -3.37 -0.79 -2.65
C SER A 62 -4.75 -0.77 -2.02
N VAL A 63 -5.26 0.42 -1.72
CA VAL A 63 -6.57 0.61 -1.08
C VAL A 63 -7.47 1.44 -1.97
N ARG A 64 -8.67 0.92 -2.22
CA ARG A 64 -9.79 1.63 -2.85
C ARG A 64 -10.70 2.19 -1.78
N ALA A 65 -11.09 3.46 -1.90
CA ALA A 65 -12.00 4.13 -0.96
C ALA A 65 -12.78 5.25 -1.65
N PRO A 66 -13.87 5.78 -1.03
CA PRO A 66 -14.63 6.90 -1.60
C PRO A 66 -13.83 8.21 -1.80
N GLY A 67 -12.68 8.35 -1.12
CA GLY A 67 -11.85 9.55 -1.22
C GLY A 67 -10.36 9.24 -1.09
N CYS A 68 -9.53 10.04 -1.78
CA CYS A 68 -8.09 9.79 -1.90
C CYS A 68 -7.35 9.87 -0.56
N MET A 69 -7.72 10.82 0.31
CA MET A 69 -7.13 10.94 1.66
C MET A 69 -7.33 9.66 2.49
N LEU A 70 -8.53 9.06 2.42
CA LEU A 70 -8.81 7.80 3.13
C LEU A 70 -8.05 6.64 2.50
N ALA A 71 -8.03 6.54 1.17
CA ALA A 71 -7.26 5.53 0.47
C ALA A 71 -5.78 5.57 0.88
N ASP A 72 -5.15 6.76 0.83
CA ASP A 72 -3.73 6.92 1.17
C ASP A 72 -3.42 6.65 2.65
N ALA A 73 -4.29 7.07 3.57
CA ALA A 73 -4.10 6.77 4.99
C ALA A 73 -4.17 5.25 5.25
N LEU A 74 -5.14 4.57 4.64
CA LEU A 74 -5.41 3.16 4.90
C LEU A 74 -4.38 2.21 4.29
N THR A 75 -3.69 2.58 3.21
CA THR A 75 -2.59 1.73 2.67
C THR A 75 -1.52 1.46 3.73
N LYS A 76 -1.23 2.44 4.58
CA LYS A 76 -0.22 2.34 5.65
C LYS A 76 -0.69 1.39 6.75
N VAL A 77 -1.98 1.45 7.11
CA VAL A 77 -2.60 0.53 8.08
C VAL A 77 -2.59 -0.90 7.57
N VAL A 78 -3.00 -1.12 6.31
CA VAL A 78 -3.01 -2.45 5.69
C VAL A 78 -1.59 -3.00 5.57
N LEU A 79 -0.63 -2.20 5.10
CA LEU A 79 0.75 -2.66 4.96
C LEU A 79 1.39 -2.97 6.32
N ALA A 80 1.12 -2.17 7.36
CA ALA A 80 1.68 -2.38 8.69
C ALA A 80 1.06 -3.58 9.42
N SER A 81 -0.22 -3.86 9.17
CA SER A 81 -0.92 -5.02 9.74
C SER A 81 -0.70 -6.31 8.94
N GLY A 82 -0.39 -6.21 7.64
CA GLY A 82 -0.37 -7.36 6.73
C GLY A 82 -1.77 -7.94 6.48
N ASP A 83 -2.83 -7.19 6.80
CA ASP A 83 -4.20 -7.68 6.78
C ASP A 83 -5.06 -6.91 5.76
N ALA A 84 -5.39 -7.57 4.66
CA ALA A 84 -6.26 -7.01 3.62
C ALA A 84 -7.74 -6.92 4.04
N ALA A 85 -8.11 -7.53 5.17
CA ALA A 85 -9.44 -7.48 5.77
C ALA A 85 -9.46 -6.63 7.07
N HIS A 86 -8.44 -5.80 7.29
CA HIS A 86 -8.31 -5.01 8.52
C HIS A 86 -9.62 -4.26 8.87
N PRO A 87 -10.12 -4.30 10.13
CA PRO A 87 -11.44 -3.77 10.49
C PRO A 87 -11.68 -2.30 10.14
N ALA A 88 -10.62 -1.50 10.10
CA ALA A 88 -10.70 -0.10 9.67
C ALA A 88 -11.24 0.06 8.23
N LEU A 89 -10.96 -0.89 7.33
CA LEU A 89 -11.42 -0.83 5.94
C LEU A 89 -12.95 -0.80 5.87
N ALA A 90 -13.62 -1.72 6.58
CA ALA A 90 -15.08 -1.77 6.66
C ALA A 90 -15.66 -0.46 7.25
N ARG A 91 -15.02 0.12 8.26
CA ARG A 91 -15.44 1.37 8.89
C ARG A 91 -15.42 2.58 7.95
N PHE A 92 -14.58 2.55 6.91
CA PHE A 92 -14.41 3.63 5.94
C PHE A 92 -14.88 3.26 4.53
N SER A 93 -15.66 2.19 4.38
CA SER A 93 -16.16 1.69 3.10
C SER A 93 -15.03 1.47 2.08
N ALA A 94 -13.92 0.91 2.54
CA ALA A 94 -12.71 0.68 1.75
C ALA A 94 -12.45 -0.82 1.54
N THR A 95 -11.70 -1.14 0.48
CA THR A 95 -11.22 -2.50 0.18
C THR A 95 -9.74 -2.46 -0.17
N ALA A 96 -9.00 -3.53 0.12
CA ALA A 96 -7.56 -3.57 -0.07
C ALA A 96 -7.07 -4.79 -0.85
N PHE A 97 -5.93 -4.62 -1.51
CA PHE A 97 -5.14 -5.67 -2.13
C PHE A 97 -3.74 -5.60 -1.56
N ILE A 98 -3.17 -6.75 -1.17
CA ILE A 98 -1.76 -6.88 -0.81
C ILE A 98 -1.10 -7.70 -1.92
N LEU A 99 0.01 -7.19 -2.45
CA LEU A 99 0.84 -7.81 -3.47
C LEU A 99 2.26 -7.95 -2.97
#